data_AF-A0A317Z8V2-F1
#
_entry.id   AF-A0A317Z8V2-F1
#
_cell.length_a   1.000
_cell.length_b   1.000
_cell.length_c   1.000
_cell.angle_alpha   90.00
_cell.angle_beta   90.00
_cell.angle_gamma   90.00
#
_symmetry.space_group_name_H-M   'P 1'
#
loop_
_entity.id
_entity.type
_entity.pdbx_description
1 polymer ?
#
loop_
_entity_poly.entity_id
_entity_poly.type
_entity_poly.pdbx_seq_one_letter_code
_entity_poly.pdbx_strand_id
1 'polypeptide(L)'
;MFRDMGSDEQGIVHMVGPEMGLTQPGKTIVCGDSHTATHGAFGAIAFGIGTSEVEHVFATQTLWQTKPKNLKINVTGQLPKGVYAKDIILHLINQHGVDFGTGYALEFAGETIRNLSMEGRMTICNMAIEAGAKYGL
;
A
#
# COMPACT_ATOMS: atom_id res chain seq x y z
N MET A 1 -5.71 -14.34 12.82
CA MET A 1 -6.66 -14.04 13.92
C MET A 1 -8.03 -13.97 13.28
N PHE A 2 -8.89 -14.95 13.56
CA PHE A 2 -10.27 -14.93 13.06
C PHE A 2 -11.11 -14.12 14.04
N ARG A 3 -11.86 -13.13 13.53
CA ARG A 3 -12.80 -12.34 14.32
C ARG A 3 -14.21 -12.79 14.00
N ASP A 4 -15.03 -12.94 15.02
CA ASP A 4 -16.41 -13.34 14.87
C ASP A 4 -17.23 -12.27 14.12
N MET A 5 -18.22 -12.75 13.37
CA MET A 5 -19.14 -11.92 12.62
C MET A 5 -19.94 -11.03 13.59
N GLY A 6 -19.89 -9.71 13.40
CA GLY A 6 -20.62 -8.75 14.25
C GLY A 6 -19.85 -8.21 15.46
N SER A 7 -18.54 -8.46 15.57
CA SER A 7 -17.71 -7.78 16.58
C SER A 7 -17.46 -6.31 16.22
N ASP A 8 -17.39 -5.43 17.24
CA ASP A 8 -17.05 -4.00 17.09
C ASP A 8 -15.66 -3.75 16.46
N GLU A 9 -14.88 -4.82 16.44
CA GLU A 9 -13.54 -4.92 15.92
C GLU A 9 -13.48 -5.23 14.40
N GLN A 10 -14.64 -5.27 13.73
CA GLN A 10 -14.75 -5.38 12.28
C GLN A 10 -14.66 -4.02 11.59
N GLY A 11 -14.09 -4.01 10.39
CA GLY A 11 -13.94 -2.80 9.59
C GLY A 11 -13.42 -3.12 8.19
N ILE A 12 -13.02 -2.08 7.46
CA ILE A 12 -12.39 -2.25 6.14
C ILE A 12 -11.04 -2.93 6.34
N VAL A 13 -10.78 -3.99 5.58
CA VAL A 13 -9.64 -4.92 5.77
C VAL A 13 -8.30 -4.21 6.01
N HIS A 14 -8.00 -3.15 5.25
CA HIS A 14 -6.73 -2.42 5.33
C HIS A 14 -6.69 -1.31 6.40
N MET A 15 -7.82 -1.00 7.04
CA MET A 15 -7.90 -0.08 8.19
C MET A 15 -7.73 -0.82 9.51
N VAL A 16 -8.31 -2.02 9.58
CA VAL A 16 -8.29 -2.86 10.78
C VAL A 16 -6.85 -3.24 11.18
N GLY A 17 -5.98 -3.55 10.22
CA GLY A 17 -4.58 -3.89 10.50
C GLY A 17 -3.79 -2.75 11.17
N PRO A 18 -3.78 -1.52 10.63
CA PRO A 18 -3.18 -0.36 11.28
C PRO A 18 -3.78 0.01 12.63
N GLU A 19 -5.12 0.03 12.74
CA GLU A 19 -5.83 0.40 13.98
C GLU A 19 -5.47 -0.54 15.14
N MET A 20 -5.22 -1.81 14.85
CA MET A 20 -4.76 -2.80 15.82
C MET A 20 -3.25 -2.81 16.07
N GLY A 21 -2.47 -1.96 15.40
CA GLY A 21 -1.01 -1.99 15.49
C GLY A 21 -0.34 -3.22 14.85
N LEU A 22 -1.05 -3.99 14.02
CA LEU A 22 -0.48 -5.13 13.31
C LEU A 22 0.41 -4.69 12.15
N THR A 23 0.11 -3.53 11.58
CA THR A 23 0.90 -2.90 10.50
C THR A 23 2.07 -2.13 11.10
N GLN A 24 3.30 -2.60 10.86
CA GLN A 24 4.50 -2.02 11.44
C GLN A 24 5.62 -1.92 10.39
N PRO A 25 6.51 -0.92 10.50
CA PRO A 25 7.69 -0.80 9.64
C PRO A 25 8.53 -2.07 9.61
N GLY A 26 9.06 -2.42 8.43
CA GLY A 26 9.94 -3.58 8.25
C GLY A 26 9.23 -4.94 8.22
N LYS A 27 7.91 -5.00 8.39
CA LYS A 27 7.13 -6.23 8.20
C LYS A 27 6.89 -6.53 6.72
N THR A 28 6.70 -7.81 6.42
CA THR A 28 6.05 -8.26 5.18
C THR A 28 4.61 -8.63 5.49
N ILE A 29 3.65 -8.05 4.78
CA ILE A 29 2.21 -8.21 5.02
C ILE A 29 1.54 -8.66 3.73
N VAL A 30 0.85 -9.78 3.77
CA VAL A 30 0.14 -10.33 2.60
C VAL A 30 -1.29 -10.67 2.97
N CYS A 31 -2.22 -10.44 2.06
CA CYS A 31 -3.63 -10.77 2.20
C CYS A 31 -4.21 -11.15 0.83
N GLY A 32 -5.34 -11.86 0.82
CA GLY A 32 -6.09 -12.21 -0.38
C GLY A 32 -6.78 -11.03 -1.09
N ASP A 33 -6.42 -9.80 -0.74
CA ASP A 33 -6.97 -8.56 -1.31
C ASP A 33 -5.86 -7.78 -2.02
N SER A 34 -6.16 -7.24 -3.21
CA SER A 34 -5.18 -6.54 -4.03
C SER A 34 -4.62 -5.27 -3.37
N HIS A 35 -5.43 -4.55 -2.60
CA HIS A 35 -5.09 -3.25 -2.02
C HIS A 35 -4.32 -3.35 -0.70
N THR A 36 -3.81 -4.54 -0.36
CA THR A 36 -2.87 -4.76 0.76
C THR A 36 -1.66 -3.83 0.68
N ALA A 37 -1.34 -3.31 -0.51
CA ALA A 37 -0.38 -2.21 -0.72
C ALA A 37 -0.59 -0.97 0.18
N THR A 38 -1.81 -0.76 0.69
CA THR A 38 -2.14 0.32 1.64
C THR A 38 -1.22 0.34 2.87
N HIS A 39 -0.87 -0.85 3.38
CA HIS A 39 0.02 -1.02 4.54
C HIS A 39 1.45 -0.55 4.27
N GLY A 40 1.81 -0.36 3.01
CA GLY A 40 3.08 0.23 2.57
C GLY A 40 3.36 1.61 3.16
N ALA A 41 2.31 2.39 3.45
CA ALA A 41 2.42 3.72 4.08
C ALA A 41 3.14 3.71 5.44
N PHE A 42 3.25 2.54 6.08
CA PHE A 42 3.93 2.33 7.34
C PHE A 42 5.37 1.81 7.17
N GLY A 43 5.91 1.79 5.95
CA GLY A 43 7.22 1.21 5.65
C GLY A 43 7.23 -0.33 5.71
N ALA A 44 6.09 -0.96 5.45
CA ALA A 44 5.97 -2.41 5.31
C ALA A 44 6.03 -2.82 3.83
N ILE A 45 6.59 -4.00 3.54
CA ILE A 45 6.43 -4.61 2.22
C ILE A 45 5.07 -5.29 2.21
N ALA A 46 4.08 -4.71 1.52
CA ALA A 46 2.72 -5.19 1.60
C ALA A 46 2.05 -5.34 0.24
N PHE A 47 1.51 -6.52 -0.08
CA PHE A 47 0.92 -6.79 -1.39
C PHE A 47 -0.12 -7.92 -1.34
N GLY A 48 -1.06 -7.87 -2.29
CA GLY A 48 -2.07 -8.91 -2.45
C GLY A 48 -1.51 -10.20 -3.04
N ILE A 49 -2.07 -11.34 -2.63
CA ILE A 49 -1.70 -12.68 -3.09
C ILE A 49 -2.94 -13.52 -3.42
N GLY A 50 -2.78 -14.55 -4.24
CA GLY A 50 -3.87 -15.46 -4.61
C GLY A 50 -4.22 -16.48 -3.52
N THR A 51 -5.37 -17.15 -3.62
CA THR A 51 -5.85 -18.12 -2.61
C THR A 51 -4.84 -19.23 -2.32
N SER A 52 -4.23 -19.83 -3.34
CA SER A 52 -3.21 -20.88 -3.13
C SER A 52 -1.95 -20.36 -2.44
N GLU A 53 -1.58 -19.10 -2.67
CA GLU A 53 -0.47 -18.47 -1.95
C GLU A 53 -0.86 -18.19 -0.49
N VAL A 54 -2.11 -17.80 -0.22
CA VAL A 54 -2.63 -17.63 1.15
C VAL A 54 -2.53 -18.94 1.92
N GLU A 55 -2.98 -20.05 1.32
CA GLU A 55 -2.87 -21.39 1.92
C GLU A 55 -1.40 -21.75 2.21
N HIS A 56 -0.49 -21.49 1.25
CA HIS A 56 0.94 -21.73 1.43
C HIS A 56 1.56 -20.88 2.54
N VAL A 57 1.18 -19.61 2.65
CA VAL A 57 1.62 -18.73 3.74
C VAL A 57 1.09 -19.23 5.08
N PHE A 58 -0.16 -19.68 5.16
CA PHE A 58 -0.67 -20.29 6.39
C PHE A 58 0.08 -21.57 6.77
N ALA A 59 0.46 -22.40 5.80
CA ALA A 59 1.19 -23.63 6.06
C ALA A 59 2.66 -23.42 6.44
N THR A 60 3.32 -22.43 5.84
CA THR A 60 4.80 -22.34 5.89
C THR A 60 5.34 -21.04 6.47
N GLN A 61 4.52 -19.98 6.56
CA GLN A 61 4.95 -18.62 6.87
C GLN A 61 6.03 -18.09 5.91
N THR A 62 6.07 -18.63 4.68
CA THR A 62 6.98 -18.21 3.62
C THR A 62 6.21 -17.92 2.34
N LEU A 63 6.81 -17.14 1.44
CA LEU A 63 6.26 -16.91 0.11
C LEU A 63 7.40 -16.65 -0.87
N TRP A 64 7.42 -17.38 -1.98
CA TRP A 64 8.37 -17.10 -3.05
C TRP A 64 7.89 -15.89 -3.85
N GLN A 65 8.76 -14.91 -4.07
CA GLN A 65 8.47 -13.70 -4.86
C GLN A 65 9.69 -13.27 -5.67
N THR A 66 9.45 -12.80 -6.88
CA THR A 66 10.46 -12.06 -7.64
C THR A 66 10.60 -10.65 -7.07
N LYS A 67 11.83 -10.24 -6.75
CA LYS A 67 12.09 -8.89 -6.25
C LYS A 67 11.79 -7.85 -7.33
N PRO A 68 10.85 -6.90 -7.10
CA PRO A 68 10.60 -5.83 -8.05
C PRO A 68 11.78 -4.84 -8.08
N LYS A 69 11.86 -4.05 -9.15
CA LYS A 69 12.78 -2.90 -9.21
C LYS A 69 12.22 -1.75 -8.37
N ASN A 70 13.04 -0.82 -7.93
CA ASN A 70 12.55 0.35 -7.20
C ASN A 70 12.32 1.51 -8.16
N LEU A 71 11.17 2.18 -8.05
CA LEU A 71 10.86 3.41 -8.77
C LEU A 71 10.55 4.50 -7.75
N LYS A 72 11.46 5.46 -7.63
CA LYS A 72 11.31 6.56 -6.69
C LYS A 72 10.50 7.71 -7.30
N ILE A 73 9.41 8.07 -6.64
CA ILE A 73 8.57 9.22 -6.96
C ILE A 73 8.86 10.30 -5.93
N ASN A 74 9.57 11.35 -6.34
CA ASN A 74 9.94 12.44 -5.44
C ASN A 74 9.01 13.64 -5.61
N VAL A 75 8.10 13.84 -4.65
CA VAL A 75 7.12 14.93 -4.65
C VAL A 75 7.56 16.05 -3.69
N THR A 76 7.74 17.25 -4.22
CA THR A 76 8.23 18.43 -3.49
C THR A 76 7.34 19.63 -3.72
N GLY A 77 7.34 20.56 -2.75
CA GLY A 77 6.50 21.76 -2.77
C GLY A 77 5.29 21.64 -1.84
N GLN A 78 4.49 22.70 -1.79
CA GLN A 78 3.29 22.77 -0.97
C GLN A 78 2.04 22.54 -1.80
N LEU A 79 1.11 21.75 -1.25
CA LEU A 79 -0.18 21.53 -1.88
C LEU A 79 -1.03 22.80 -1.80
N PRO A 80 -1.62 23.26 -2.93
CA PRO A 80 -2.58 24.35 -2.91
C PRO A 80 -3.79 24.00 -2.03
N LYS A 81 -4.50 25.03 -1.56
CA LYS A 81 -5.73 24.84 -0.79
C LYS A 81 -6.74 24.01 -1.60
N GLY A 82 -7.26 22.95 -1.00
CA GLY A 82 -8.22 22.04 -1.63
C GLY A 82 -7.60 20.92 -2.46
N VAL A 83 -6.26 20.80 -2.49
CA VAL A 83 -5.54 19.68 -3.09
C VAL A 83 -5.05 18.75 -2.00
N TYR A 84 -5.29 17.44 -2.17
CA TYR A 84 -5.03 16.41 -1.18
C TYR A 84 -4.21 15.25 -1.77
N ALA A 85 -3.88 14.28 -0.92
CA ALA A 85 -3.09 13.11 -1.29
C ALA A 85 -3.69 12.32 -2.48
N LYS A 86 -5.03 12.24 -2.55
CA LYS A 86 -5.75 11.58 -3.66
C LYS A 86 -5.44 12.26 -5.01
N ASP A 87 -5.38 13.59 -5.02
CA ASP A 87 -5.11 14.35 -6.25
C ASP A 87 -3.68 14.11 -6.74
N ILE A 88 -2.71 13.93 -5.83
CA ILE A 88 -1.33 13.59 -6.20
C ILE A 88 -1.29 12.28 -6.98
N ILE A 89 -1.84 11.20 -6.40
CA ILE A 89 -1.74 9.87 -7.02
C ILE A 89 -2.59 9.76 -8.29
N LEU A 90 -3.76 10.39 -8.34
CA LEU A 90 -4.56 10.47 -9.56
C LEU A 90 -3.85 11.28 -10.65
N HIS A 91 -3.17 12.36 -10.29
CA HIS A 91 -2.38 13.14 -11.24
C HIS A 91 -1.22 12.32 -11.81
N LEU A 92 -0.49 11.57 -10.97
CA LEU A 92 0.60 10.69 -11.41
C LEU A 92 0.10 9.61 -12.38
N ILE A 93 -1.00 8.92 -12.04
CA ILE A 93 -1.60 7.90 -12.91
C ILE A 93 -2.07 8.52 -14.23
N ASN A 94 -2.70 9.69 -14.19
CA ASN A 94 -3.14 10.38 -15.41
C ASN A 94 -1.98 10.81 -16.32
N GLN A 95 -0.83 11.21 -15.73
CA GLN A 95 0.34 11.65 -16.50
C GLN A 95 1.15 10.48 -17.09
N HIS A 96 1.26 9.37 -16.36
CA HIS A 96 2.17 8.28 -16.71
C HIS A 96 1.48 7.01 -17.20
N GLY A 97 0.16 6.90 -17.06
CA GLY A 97 -0.63 5.73 -17.43
C GLY A 97 -0.99 4.84 -16.24
N VAL A 98 -1.72 3.76 -16.51
CA VAL A 98 -2.13 2.78 -15.48
C VAL A 98 -1.12 1.65 -15.30
N ASP A 99 -0.05 1.63 -16.09
CA ASP A 99 0.94 0.55 -16.15
C ASP A 99 2.38 1.01 -15.86
N PHE A 100 2.62 2.29 -15.53
CA PHE A 100 3.97 2.82 -15.31
C PHE A 100 4.71 2.16 -14.14
N GLY A 101 3.98 1.64 -13.16
CA GLY A 101 4.50 0.91 -12.01
C GLY A 101 4.79 -0.57 -12.28
N THR A 102 4.48 -1.09 -13.48
CA THR A 102 4.61 -2.52 -13.78
C THR A 102 6.03 -3.03 -13.58
N GLY A 103 6.18 -4.03 -12.70
CA GLY A 103 7.48 -4.60 -12.35
C GLY A 103 8.28 -3.79 -11.31
N TYR A 104 7.69 -2.74 -10.74
CA TYR A 104 8.30 -1.89 -9.73
C TYR A 104 7.57 -1.93 -8.38
N ALA A 105 8.35 -1.63 -7.34
CA ALA A 105 7.88 -1.09 -6.08
C ALA A 105 7.97 0.44 -6.16
N LEU A 106 6.86 1.14 -5.91
CA LEU A 106 6.85 2.60 -5.92
C LEU A 106 7.30 3.12 -4.55
N GLU A 107 8.34 3.94 -4.54
CA GLU A 107 8.83 4.62 -3.34
C GLU A 107 8.42 6.09 -3.38
N PHE A 108 7.45 6.47 -2.54
CA PHE A 108 6.95 7.84 -2.44
C PHE A 108 7.81 8.64 -1.47
N ALA A 109 8.56 9.60 -2.00
CA ALA A 109 9.52 10.40 -1.27
C ALA A 109 9.28 11.90 -1.46
N GLY A 110 10.00 12.70 -0.69
CA GLY A 110 10.01 14.16 -0.81
C GLY A 110 9.26 14.86 0.32
N GLU A 111 9.40 16.19 0.35
CA GLU A 111 8.83 17.02 1.42
C GLU A 111 7.31 16.93 1.48
N THR A 112 6.65 16.93 0.32
CA THR A 112 5.19 16.88 0.25
C THR A 112 4.64 15.60 0.88
N ILE A 113 5.23 14.44 0.55
CA ILE A 113 4.84 13.14 1.12
C ILE A 113 5.08 13.11 2.64
N ARG A 114 6.21 13.65 3.10
CA ARG A 114 6.51 13.74 4.54
C ARG A 114 5.51 14.61 5.30
N ASN A 115 5.01 15.67 4.66
CA ASN A 115 4.03 16.58 5.25
C ASN A 115 2.59 16.05 5.23
N LEU A 116 2.30 14.93 4.55
CA LEU A 116 1.00 14.28 4.60
C LEU A 116 0.76 13.60 5.96
N SER A 117 -0.50 13.55 6.37
CA SER A 117 -0.95 12.68 7.46
C SER A 117 -0.79 11.20 7.09
N MET A 118 -0.90 10.31 8.08
CA MET A 118 -0.83 8.87 7.83
C MET A 118 -1.94 8.40 6.88
N GLU A 119 -3.15 8.92 7.03
CA GLU A 119 -4.29 8.63 6.13
C GLU A 119 -4.00 9.09 4.70
N GLY A 120 -3.32 10.25 4.55
CA GLY A 120 -2.87 10.74 3.25
C GLY A 120 -1.85 9.79 2.61
N ARG A 121 -0.89 9.29 3.38
CA ARG A 121 0.10 8.30 2.89
C ARG A 121 -0.56 6.96 2.54
N MET A 122 -1.50 6.50 3.37
CA MET A 122 -2.30 5.30 3.11
C MET A 122 -3.10 5.44 1.81
N THR A 123 -3.68 6.62 1.55
CA THR A 123 -4.41 6.92 0.31
C THR A 123 -3.52 6.75 -0.92
N ILE A 124 -2.28 7.21 -0.86
CA ILE A 124 -1.32 7.08 -1.96
C ILE A 124 -0.90 5.62 -2.15
N CYS A 125 -0.53 4.92 -1.07
CA CYS A 125 -0.07 3.54 -1.15
C CYS A 125 -1.19 2.57 -1.55
N ASN A 126 -2.43 2.85 -1.14
CA ASN A 126 -3.63 2.13 -1.57
C ASN A 126 -3.74 2.10 -3.10
N MET A 127 -3.47 3.23 -3.74
CA MET A 127 -3.58 3.41 -5.18
C MET A 127 -2.34 3.02 -6.00
N ALA A 128 -1.31 2.46 -5.37
CA ALA A 128 -0.12 2.01 -6.10
C ALA A 128 -0.44 0.87 -7.08
N ILE A 129 -1.48 0.09 -6.80
CA ILE A 129 -1.91 -1.03 -7.64
C ILE A 129 -2.57 -0.54 -8.94
N GLU A 130 -3.27 0.60 -8.91
CA GLU A 130 -3.87 1.23 -10.08
C GLU A 130 -2.83 1.83 -11.04
N ALA A 131 -1.60 2.04 -10.57
CA ALA A 131 -0.43 2.33 -11.39
C ALA A 131 0.25 1.06 -11.93
N GLY A 132 -0.25 -0.14 -11.62
CA GLY A 132 0.33 -1.42 -12.01
C GLY A 132 1.51 -1.87 -11.15
N ALA A 133 1.79 -1.17 -10.05
CA ALA A 133 2.91 -1.51 -9.18
C ALA A 133 2.65 -2.76 -8.35
N LYS A 134 3.73 -3.43 -7.90
CA LYS A 134 3.62 -4.55 -6.98
C LYS A 134 3.16 -4.09 -5.59
N TYR A 135 3.66 -2.94 -5.14
CA TYR A 135 3.26 -2.24 -3.91
C TYR A 135 3.82 -0.80 -3.89
N GLY A 136 3.26 0.03 -3.01
CA GLY A 136 3.77 1.36 -2.66
C GLY A 136 4.45 1.35 -1.29
N LEU A 137 5.37 2.29 -1.05
CA LEU A 137 6.20 2.42 0.16
C LEU A 137 6.59 3.90 0.38
#